data_AF-A0A8H9R0K7-F1
#
_entry.id   AF-A0A8H9R0K7-F1
#
_cell.length_a   1.000
_cell.length_b   1.000
_cell.length_c   1.000
_cell.angle_alpha   90.00
_cell.angle_beta   90.00
_cell.angle_gamma   90.00
#
_symmetry.space_group_name_H-M   'P 1'
#
loop_
_entity.id
_entity.type
_entity.pdbx_description
1 polymer ?
#
loop_
_entity_poly.entity_id
_entity_poly.type
_entity_poly.pdbx_seq_one_letter_code
_entity_poly.pdbx_strand_id
1 'polypeptide(L)' 'MNRKIKIARIKKNLNQRKLSEISGVGITSITKIEKHGIDNVKVSTLKKLAAALDTTVQELFFSDEE' A
#
# COMPACT_ATOMS: atom_id res chain seq x y z
N MET A 1 12.38 -3.62 -1.45
CA MET A 1 11.22 -3.88 -2.33
C MET A 1 10.04 -4.27 -1.44
N ASN A 2 9.03 -3.41 -1.25
CA ASN A 2 7.91 -3.71 -0.36
C ASN A 2 6.85 -4.57 -1.07
N ARG A 3 6.98 -5.89 -0.95
CA ARG A 3 6.11 -6.84 -1.65
C ARG A 3 4.74 -7.01 -0.99
N LYS A 4 4.60 -6.68 0.30
CA LYS A 4 3.37 -6.93 1.07
C LYS A 4 2.16 -6.16 0.52
N ILE A 5 2.32 -4.86 0.27
CA ILE A 5 1.27 -4.04 -0.34
C ILE A 5 0.81 -4.56 -1.71
N LYS A 6 1.76 -4.96 -2.57
CA LYS A 6 1.46 -5.49 -3.90
C LYS A 6 0.69 -6.81 -3.79
N ILE A 7 1.09 -7.69 -2.89
CA ILE A 7 0.42 -8.97 -2.63
C ILE A 7 -1.00 -8.73 -2.12
N ALA A 8 -1.18 -7.87 -1.11
CA ALA A 8 -2.49 -7.53 -0.57
C ALA A 8 -3.43 -6.97 -1.65
N ARG A 9 -2.92 -6.08 -2.51
CA ARG A 9 -3.67 -5.53 -3.64
C ARG A 9 -4.12 -6.61 -4.62
N ILE A 10 -3.22 -7.53 -5.00
CA ILE A 10 -3.53 -8.62 -5.95
C ILE A 10 -4.53 -9.61 -5.34
N LYS A 11 -4.41 -9.94 -4.03
CA LYS A 11 -5.38 -10.80 -3.33
C LYS A 11 -6.81 -10.25 -3.39
N LYS A 12 -6.97 -8.93 -3.49
CA LYS A 12 -8.27 -8.25 -3.66
C LYS A 12 -8.67 -8.04 -5.13
N ASN A 13 -7.96 -8.65 -6.08
CA ASN A 13 -8.16 -8.48 -7.52
C ASN A 13 -8.09 -7.01 -7.99
N LEU A 14 -7.27 -6.20 -7.33
CA LEU A 14 -7.11 -4.78 -7.66
C LEU A 14 -5.87 -4.56 -8.53
N ASN A 15 -5.99 -3.72 -9.56
CA ASN A 15 -4.85 -3.08 -10.19
C ASN A 15 -4.50 -1.76 -9.45
N GLN A 16 -3.37 -1.14 -9.77
CA GLN A 16 -2.93 0.09 -9.09
C GLN A 16 -3.91 1.26 -9.29
N ARG A 17 -4.55 1.37 -10.46
CA ARG A 17 -5.57 2.38 -10.73
C ARG A 17 -6.78 2.19 -9.83
N LYS A 18 -7.25 0.95 -9.67
CA LYS A 18 -8.39 0.66 -8.81
C LYS A 18 -8.08 0.91 -7.34
N LEU A 19 -6.87 0.56 -6.88
CA LEU A 19 -6.42 0.92 -5.54
C LEU A 19 -6.36 2.44 -5.35
N SER A 20 -5.92 3.18 -6.38
CA SER A 20 -5.88 4.65 -6.36
C SER A 20 -7.28 5.25 -6.17
N GLU A 21 -8.26 4.78 -6.94
CA GLU A 21 -9.66 5.22 -6.84
C GLU A 21 -10.24 5.00 -5.44
N ILE A 22 -10.07 3.79 -4.87
CA ILE A 22 -10.69 3.46 -3.58
C ILE A 22 -9.95 4.05 -2.36
N SER A 23 -8.64 4.26 -2.45
CA SER A 23 -7.83 4.80 -1.34
C SER A 23 -7.72 6.33 -1.38
N GLY A 24 -8.03 6.96 -2.51
CA GLY A 24 -7.76 8.38 -2.74
C GLY A 24 -6.27 8.73 -2.73
N VAL A 25 -5.39 7.74 -2.91
CA VAL A 25 -3.95 7.93 -3.02
C VAL A 25 -3.56 7.91 -4.49
N GLY A 26 -2.74 8.87 -4.92
CA GLY A 26 -2.29 8.96 -6.31
C GLY A 26 -1.57 7.68 -6.77
N ILE A 27 -1.85 7.26 -8.01
CA ILE A 27 -1.27 6.04 -8.61
C ILE A 27 0.27 6.06 -8.62
N THR A 28 0.88 7.24 -8.73
CA THR A 28 2.34 7.44 -8.68
C THR A 28 2.89 7.16 -7.28
N SER A 29 2.18 7.56 -6.22
CA SER A 29 2.53 7.23 -4.84
C SER A 29 2.43 5.74 -4.58
N ILE A 30 1.37 5.08 -5.06
CA ILE A 30 1.22 3.61 -4.95
C ILE A 30 2.39 2.91 -5.66
N THR A 31 2.71 3.33 -6.88
CA THR A 31 3.83 2.76 -7.64
C THR A 31 5.17 2.94 -6.93
N LYS A 32 5.42 4.13 -6.39
CA LYS A 32 6.63 4.41 -5.62
C LYS A 32 6.71 3.54 -4.37
N ILE A 33 5.60 3.39 -3.65
CA ILE A 33 5.53 2.56 -2.43
C ILE A 33 5.81 1.08 -2.75
N GLU A 34 5.19 0.53 -3.79
CA GLU A 34 5.40 -0.87 -4.19
C GLU A 34 6.85 -1.15 -4.65
N LYS A 35 7.52 -0.16 -5.28
CA LYS A 35 8.88 -0.32 -5.81
C LYS A 35 9.96 0.01 -4.78
N HIS A 36 9.84 1.17 -4.14
CA HIS A 36 10.89 1.81 -3.35
C HIS A 36 10.62 1.78 -1.83
N GLY A 37 9.46 1.30 -1.40
CA GLY A 37 9.11 1.26 0.02
C GLY A 37 8.48 2.56 0.50
N ILE A 38 8.46 2.75 1.83
CA ILE A 38 7.68 3.81 2.49
C ILE A 38 8.53 4.96 3.03
N ASP A 39 9.80 5.04 2.62
CA ASP A 39 10.70 6.12 3.02
C ASP A 39 10.11 7.47 2.60
N ASN A 40 10.02 8.40 3.55
CA ASN A 40 9.44 9.73 3.38
C ASN A 40 7.95 9.74 2.98
N VAL A 41 7.21 8.64 3.17
CA VAL A 41 5.77 8.58 2.92
C VAL A 41 5.02 9.02 4.18
N LYS A 42 4.08 9.96 4.02
CA LYS A 42 3.23 10.42 5.12
C LYS A 42 2.42 9.25 5.69
N VAL A 43 2.36 9.17 7.02
CA VAL A 43 1.55 8.15 7.73
C VAL A 43 0.08 8.15 7.29
N SER A 44 -0.48 9.32 6.97
CA SER A 44 -1.85 9.42 6.44
C SER A 44 -2.05 8.67 5.12
N THR A 45 -1.05 8.66 4.24
CA THR A 45 -1.06 7.87 3.00
C THR A 45 -1.05 6.38 3.31
N LEU A 46 -0.21 5.94 4.25
CA LEU A 46 -0.13 4.54 4.67
C LEU A 46 -1.47 4.07 5.25
N LYS A 47 -2.09 4.88 6.11
CA LYS A 47 -3.42 4.60 6.69
C LYS A 47 -4.51 4.44 5.63
N LYS A 48 -4.54 5.32 4.62
CA LYS A 48 -5.50 5.22 3.50
C LYS A 48 -5.34 3.92 2.71
N LEU A 49 -4.10 3.52 2.44
CA LEU A 49 -3.80 2.29 1.70
C LEU A 49 -4.17 1.04 2.51
N ALA A 50 -3.83 1.04 3.81
CA ALA A 50 -4.18 -0.04 4.71
C ALA A 50 -5.71 -0.21 4.81
N ALA A 51 -6.45 0.90 5.00
CA ALA A 51 -7.91 0.89 5.03
C ALA A 51 -8.52 0.36 3.72
N ALA A 52 -8.04 0.83 2.56
CA ALA A 52 -8.51 0.33 1.25
C ALA A 52 -8.23 -1.17 1.04
N LEU A 53 -7.19 -1.70 1.68
CA LEU A 53 -6.78 -3.09 1.60
C LEU A 53 -7.35 -3.95 2.73
N ASP A 54 -8.26 -3.42 3.56
CA ASP A 54 -8.84 -4.09 4.74
C ASP A 54 -7.77 -4.73 5.65
N THR A 55 -6.72 -3.98 5.95
CA THR A 55 -5.59 -4.41 6.80
C THR A 55 -5.08 -3.22 7.62
N THR A 56 -4.11 -3.46 8.50
CA THR A 56 -3.47 -2.41 9.29
C THR A 56 -2.17 -1.91 8.64
N VAL A 57 -1.73 -0.71 9.01
CA VAL A 57 -0.44 -0.17 8.57
C VAL A 57 0.70 -1.09 9.02
N GLN A 58 0.58 -1.65 10.22
CA GLN A 58 1.51 -2.60 10.81
C GLN A 58 1.61 -3.85 9.95
N GLU A 59 0.51 -4.56 9.69
CA GLU A 59 0.52 -5.75 8.84
C GLU A 59 1.08 -5.48 7.45
N LEU A 60 0.71 -4.34 6.86
CA LEU A 60 1.04 -4.02 5.47
C LEU A 60 2.48 -3.57 5.27
N PHE A 61 3.09 -2.91 6.27
CA PHE A 61 4.39 -2.25 6.11
C PHE A 61 5.42 -2.56 7.20
N PHE A 62 5.02 -3.09 8.36
CA PHE A 62 5.88 -3.24 9.54
C PHE A 62 5.77 -4.60 10.25
N SER A 63 4.96 -5.54 9.76
CA SER A 63 4.93 -6.89 10.35
C SER A 63 6.23 -7.62 10.03
N ASP A 64 6.81 -8.24 11.04
CA ASP A 64 8.12 -8.90 11.05
C ASP A 64 8.14 -10.14 10.11
N GLU A 65 9.25 -10.68 9.63
CA GLU A 65 10.67 -10.61 10.03
C GLU A 65 11.58 -10.35 8.81
N GLU A 66 12.82 -9.94 9.08
CA GLU A 66 14.06 -9.93 8.25
C GLU A 66 13.98 -10.19 6.73
#